data_AF-A0A7S1DLR0-F1
#
_entry.id   AF-A0A7S1DLR0-F1
#
_cell.length_a   1.000
_cell.length_b   1.000
_cell.length_c   1.000
_cell.angle_alpha   90.00
_cell.angle_beta   90.00
_cell.angle_gamma   90.00
#
_symmetry.space_group_name_H-M   'P 1'
#
loop_
_entity.id
_entity.type
_entity.pdbx_description
1 polymer ?
#
loop_
_entity_poly.entity_id
_entity_poly.type
_entity_poly.pdbx_seq_one_letter_code
_entity_poly.pdbx_strand_id
1 'polypeptide(L)'
;LGFGLLWMMRHWVAQPLASLQRAVGAIADGDLTQSVSSSRNDEIGSLIQDAEGMRQRLAATIGTVRNSVDSIGTASSEIATGNLDLSQRTEQTASSLQNAASSMSELTG
;
A
#
# COMPACT_ATOMS: atom_id res chain seq x y z
N LEU A 1 42.29 10.37 32.28
CA LEU A 1 40.85 10.27 32.61
C LEU A 1 39.94 10.66 31.44
N GLY A 2 40.15 11.80 30.76
CA GLY A 2 39.27 12.25 29.68
C GLY A 2 39.10 11.30 28.48
N PHE A 3 40.16 10.59 28.07
CA PHE A 3 40.10 9.68 26.91
C PHE A 3 39.16 8.48 27.13
N GLY A 4 39.12 7.91 28.34
CA GLY A 4 38.20 6.82 28.68
C GLY A 4 36.74 7.26 28.73
N LEU A 5 36.48 8.48 29.20
CA LEU A 5 35.13 9.05 29.27
C LEU A 5 34.58 9.35 27.87
N LEU A 6 35.42 9.85 26.95
CA LEU A 6 35.05 10.04 25.54
C LEU A 6 34.77 8.71 24.83
N TRP A 7 35.59 7.68 25.08
CA TRP A 7 35.37 6.36 24.52
C TRP A 7 34.05 5.75 25.02
N MET A 8 33.78 5.86 26.32
CA MET A 8 32.53 5.39 26.92
C MET A 8 31.31 6.14 26.38
N MET A 9 31.34 7.48 26.30
CA MET A 9 30.22 8.24 25.72
C MET A 9 29.96 7.87 24.26
N ARG A 10 31.01 7.69 23.45
CA ARG A 10 30.85 7.34 22.04
C ARG A 10 30.23 5.96 21.85
N HIS A 11 30.64 4.99 22.66
CA HIS A 11 30.13 3.63 22.58
C HIS A 11 28.70 3.51 23.16
N TRP A 12 28.44 4.16 24.29
CA TRP A 12 27.17 4.05 25.01
C TRP A 12 26.10 5.05 24.56
N VAL A 13 26.43 6.13 23.85
CA VAL A 13 25.43 7.13 23.42
C VAL A 13 25.48 7.33 21.91
N ALA A 14 26.65 7.68 21.36
CA ALA A 14 26.75 8.10 19.96
C ALA A 14 26.48 6.94 18.97
N GLN A 15 26.98 5.73 19.24
CA GLN A 15 26.76 4.58 18.36
C GLN A 15 25.27 4.18 18.25
N PRO A 16 24.53 4.00 19.36
CA PRO A 16 23.10 3.70 19.32
C PRO A 16 22.25 4.78 18.62
N LEU A 17 22.58 6.06 18.85
CA LEU A 17 21.87 7.16 18.18
C LEU A 17 22.18 7.18 16.68
N ALA A 18 23.41 6.88 16.27
CA ALA A 18 23.76 6.77 14.85
C ALA A 18 23.08 5.58 14.16
N SER A 19 22.81 4.47 14.86
CA SER A 19 21.97 3.40 14.31
C SER A 19 20.51 3.80 14.19
N LEU A 20 19.97 4.49 15.21
CA LEU A 20 18.60 4.98 15.17
C LEU A 20 18.40 5.99 14.04
N GLN A 21 19.32 6.94 13.87
CA GLN A 21 19.28 7.91 12.78
C GLN A 21 19.24 7.23 11.41
N ARG A 22 20.06 6.18 11.19
CA ARG A 22 20.07 5.43 9.93
C ARG A 22 18.73 4.73 9.68
N ALA A 23 18.16 4.11 10.71
CA ALA A 23 16.88 3.45 10.58
C ALA A 23 15.73 4.41 10.32
N VAL A 24 15.68 5.54 11.04
CA VAL A 24 14.69 6.60 10.77
C VAL A 24 14.87 7.19 9.38
N GLY A 25 16.11 7.35 8.91
CA GLY A 25 16.41 7.72 7.52
C GLY A 25 15.83 6.73 6.52
N ALA A 26 16.07 5.43 6.71
CA ALA A 26 15.49 4.39 5.85
C ALA A 26 13.95 4.42 5.85
N ILE A 27 13.33 4.61 7.01
CA ILE A 27 11.86 4.76 7.13
C ILE A 27 11.37 5.98 6.34
N ALA A 28 12.07 7.11 6.43
CA ALA A 28 11.73 8.34 5.69
C ALA A 28 11.88 8.15 4.17
N ASP A 29 12.85 7.36 3.73
CA ASP A 29 13.04 6.97 2.32
C ASP A 29 12.04 5.89 1.87
N GLY A 30 11.17 5.40 2.77
CA GLY A 30 10.16 4.38 2.49
C GLY A 30 10.67 2.94 2.58
N ASP A 31 11.93 2.73 2.95
CA ASP A 31 12.46 1.40 3.26
C ASP A 31 12.04 0.98 4.66
N LEU A 32 10.94 0.24 4.73
CA LEU A 32 10.41 -0.35 5.96
C LEU A 32 10.91 -1.77 6.20
N THR A 33 11.88 -2.27 5.42
CA THR A 33 12.35 -3.67 5.54
C THR A 33 13.30 -3.87 6.72
N GLN A 34 13.93 -2.79 7.21
CA GLN A 34 14.90 -2.84 8.30
C GLN A 34 14.21 -2.67 9.66
N SER A 35 14.14 -3.74 10.44
CA SER A 35 13.69 -3.67 11.84
C SER A 35 14.73 -3.00 12.73
N VAL A 36 14.27 -2.22 13.70
CA VAL A 36 15.14 -1.63 14.73
C VAL A 36 14.80 -2.25 16.08
N SER A 37 15.80 -2.70 16.81
CA SER A 37 15.60 -3.20 18.17
C SER A 37 16.75 -2.80 19.08
N SER A 38 16.47 -2.72 20.38
CA SER A 38 17.45 -2.39 21.41
C SER A 38 17.19 -3.24 22.64
N SER A 39 18.25 -3.77 23.23
CA SER A 39 18.22 -4.44 24.54
C SER A 39 18.44 -3.48 25.70
N ARG A 40 18.53 -2.17 25.44
CA ARG A 40 18.71 -1.15 26.47
C ARG A 40 17.40 -0.83 27.16
N ASN A 41 17.49 -0.54 28.45
CA ASN A 41 16.34 -0.20 29.30
C ASN A 41 16.39 1.26 29.78
N ASP A 42 16.91 2.14 28.93
CA ASP A 42 17.02 3.58 29.16
C ASP A 42 16.25 4.37 28.10
N GLU A 43 16.33 5.70 28.14
CA GLU A 43 15.62 6.60 27.23
C GLU A 43 15.98 6.34 25.75
N ILE A 44 17.21 5.90 25.47
CA ILE A 44 17.63 5.53 24.12
C ILE A 44 16.97 4.21 23.70
N GLY A 45 16.86 3.25 24.62
CA GLY A 45 16.08 2.03 24.41
C GLY A 45 14.62 2.33 24.08
N SER A 46 13.97 3.20 24.85
CA SER A 46 12.58 3.62 24.61
C SER A 46 12.42 4.29 23.25
N LEU A 47 13.31 5.23 22.90
CA LEU A 47 13.24 5.93 21.62
C LEU A 47 13.40 4.98 20.41
N ILE A 48 14.24 3.96 20.55
CA ILE A 48 14.40 2.92 19.52
C ILE A 48 13.10 2.10 19.38
N GLN A 49 12.46 1.74 20.49
CA GLN A 49 11.18 1.01 20.46
C GLN A 49 10.06 1.84 19.83
N ASP A 50 9.99 3.14 20.12
CA ASP A 50 9.01 4.04 19.52
C ASP A 50 9.20 4.16 18.00
N ALA A 51 10.45 4.27 17.54
CA ALA A 51 10.77 4.30 16.12
C ALA A 51 10.40 2.99 15.40
N GLU A 52 10.63 1.84 16.04
CA GLU A 52 10.19 0.55 15.51
C GLU A 52 8.66 0.44 15.46
N GLY A 53 7.96 0.94 16.49
CA GLY A 53 6.50 1.02 16.50
C GLY A 53 5.96 1.89 15.35
N MET A 54 6.61 3.03 15.07
CA MET A 54 6.29 3.87 13.92
C MET A 54 6.50 3.13 12.59
N ARG A 55 7.64 2.44 12.42
CA ARG A 55 7.92 1.62 11.22
C ARG A 55 6.83 0.58 10.97
N GLN A 56 6.46 -0.17 12.01
CA GLN A 56 5.45 -1.22 11.92
C GLN A 56 4.07 -0.66 11.52
N ARG A 57 3.67 0.48 12.11
CA ARG A 57 2.41 1.15 11.77
C ARG A 57 2.39 1.62 10.33
N LEU A 58 3.48 2.26 9.86
CA LEU A 58 3.60 2.67 8.45
C LEU A 58 3.51 1.45 7.52
N ALA A 59 4.19 0.35 7.83
CA ALA A 59 4.17 -0.86 7.02
C ALA A 59 2.76 -1.46 6.95
N ALA A 60 2.04 -1.49 8.08
CA ALA A 60 0.66 -1.96 8.13
C ALA A 60 -0.30 -1.06 7.33
N THR A 61 -0.14 0.27 7.41
CA THR A 61 -0.94 1.21 6.62
C THR A 61 -0.70 1.02 5.12
N ILE A 62 0.57 0.93 4.69
CA ILE A 62 0.90 0.68 3.27
C ILE A 62 0.35 -0.68 2.82
N GLY A 63 0.46 -1.72 3.64
CA GLY A 63 -0.13 -3.04 3.35
C GLY A 63 -1.64 -2.97 3.16
N THR A 64 -2.33 -2.21 4.02
CA THR A 64 -3.78 -1.99 3.90
C THR A 64 -4.13 -1.28 2.59
N VAL A 65 -3.42 -0.20 2.26
CA VAL A 65 -3.63 0.54 1.01
C VAL A 65 -3.42 -0.35 -0.21
N ARG A 66 -2.37 -1.17 -0.23
CA ARG A 66 -2.11 -2.12 -1.31
C ARG A 66 -3.26 -3.11 -1.49
N ASN A 67 -3.74 -3.70 -0.40
CA ASN A 67 -4.87 -4.64 -0.44
C ASN A 67 -6.15 -3.97 -0.97
N SER A 68 -6.40 -2.71 -0.59
CA SER A 68 -7.54 -1.94 -1.12
C SER A 68 -7.40 -1.68 -2.62
N VAL A 69 -6.20 -1.34 -3.11
CA VAL A 69 -5.94 -1.14 -4.54
C VAL A 69 -6.15 -2.43 -5.33
N ASP A 70 -5.66 -3.57 -4.84
CA ASP A 70 -5.87 -4.88 -5.48
C ASP A 70 -7.36 -5.25 -5.54
N SER A 71 -8.11 -4.94 -4.48
CA SER A 71 -9.57 -5.14 -4.43
C SER A 71 -10.30 -4.25 -5.45
N ILE A 72 -9.92 -2.97 -5.54
CA ILE A 72 -10.48 -2.03 -6.53
C ILE A 72 -10.15 -2.49 -7.96
N GLY A 73 -8.93 -2.97 -8.20
CA GLY A 73 -8.52 -3.51 -9.50
C GLY A 73 -9.39 -4.70 -9.92
N THR A 74 -9.64 -5.63 -8.99
CA THR A 74 -10.53 -6.78 -9.20
C THR A 74 -11.95 -6.33 -9.54
N ALA A 75 -12.54 -5.47 -8.70
CA ALA A 75 -13.89 -4.95 -8.92
C ALA A 75 -14.02 -4.18 -10.24
N SER A 76 -13.00 -3.42 -10.62
CA SER A 76 -12.97 -2.69 -11.90
C SER A 76 -12.95 -3.63 -13.10
N SER A 77 -12.22 -4.75 -13.01
CA SER A 77 -12.22 -5.79 -14.04
C SER A 77 -13.59 -6.49 -14.17
N GLU A 78 -14.25 -6.73 -13.06
CA GLU A 78 -15.62 -7.28 -13.04
C GLU A 78 -16.62 -6.31 -13.68
N ILE A 79 -16.54 -5.01 -13.35
CA ILE A 79 -17.37 -3.96 -13.97
C ILE A 79 -17.13 -3.90 -15.48
N ALA A 80 -15.87 -3.91 -15.93
CA ALA A 80 -15.54 -3.88 -17.35
C ALA A 80 -16.14 -5.08 -18.10
N THR A 81 -16.05 -6.27 -17.50
CA THR A 81 -16.64 -7.50 -18.05
C THR A 81 -18.17 -7.41 -18.11
N GLY A 82 -18.81 -6.95 -17.03
CA GLY A 82 -20.27 -6.77 -16.99
C GLY A 82 -20.77 -5.73 -17.98
N ASN A 83 -20.02 -4.65 -18.20
CA ASN A 83 -20.37 -3.63 -19.18
C ASN A 83 -20.25 -4.15 -20.62
N LEU A 84 -19.29 -5.03 -20.89
CA LEU A 84 -19.16 -5.69 -22.20
C LEU A 84 -20.36 -6.62 -22.48
N ASP A 85 -20.76 -7.46 -21.51
CA ASP A 85 -21.95 -8.31 -21.63
C ASP A 85 -23.22 -7.47 -21.86
N LEU A 86 -23.38 -6.39 -21.11
CA LEU A 86 -24.51 -5.49 -21.27
C LEU A 86 -24.53 -4.85 -22.66
N SER A 87 -23.39 -4.36 -23.16
CA SER A 87 -23.26 -3.80 -24.50
C SER A 87 -23.66 -4.82 -25.58
N GLN A 88 -23.18 -6.07 -25.46
CA GLN A 88 -23.53 -7.15 -26.39
C GLN A 88 -25.03 -7.43 -26.39
N ARG A 89 -25.67 -7.47 -25.21
CA ARG A 89 -27.12 -7.66 -25.09
C ARG A 89 -27.91 -6.48 -25.65
N THR A 90 -27.42 -5.25 -25.47
CA THR A 90 -28.02 -4.06 -26.07
C THR A 90 -27.94 -4.09 -27.60
N GLU A 91 -26.79 -4.48 -28.17
CA GLU A 91 -26.62 -4.66 -29.62
C GLU A 91 -27.57 -5.74 -30.17
N GLN A 92 -27.67 -6.88 -29.49
CA GLN A 92 -28.59 -7.96 -29.87
C GLN A 92 -30.06 -7.52 -29.82
N THR A 93 -30.44 -6.74 -28.81
CA THR A 93 -31.80 -6.20 -28.65
C THR A 93 -32.12 -5.20 -29.75
N ALA A 94 -31.19 -4.29 -30.07
CA ALA A 94 -31.33 -3.33 -31.15
C ALA A 94 -31.51 -4.04 -32.51
N SER A 95 -30.71 -5.07 -32.77
CA SER A 95 -30.83 -5.91 -33.98
C SER A 95 -32.19 -6.61 -34.06
N SER A 96 -32.68 -7.15 -32.94
CA SER A 96 -34.01 -7.78 -32.88
C SER A 96 -35.15 -6.80 -33.17
N LEU A 97 -35.04 -5.57 -32.65
CA LEU A 97 -35.99 -4.50 -32.91
C LEU A 97 -35.96 -4.06 -34.38
N GLN A 98 -34.77 -3.96 -34.97
CA GLN A 98 -34.59 -3.67 -36.40
C GLN A 98 -35.28 -4.73 -37.27
N ASN A 99 -35.08 -6.02 -36.97
CA ASN A 99 -35.71 -7.12 -37.70
C ASN A 99 -37.24 -7.10 -37.57
N ALA A 100 -37.76 -6.79 -36.38
CA ALA A 100 -39.20 -6.67 -36.16
C ALA A 100 -39.80 -5.49 -36.95
N ALA A 101 -39.12 -4.34 -36.98
CA ALA A 101 -39.54 -3.18 -37.76
C ALA A 101 -39.54 -3.47 -39.27
N SER A 102 -38.50 -4.14 -39.77
CA SER A 102 -38.43 -4.58 -41.17
C SER A 102 -39.56 -5.55 -41.52
N SER A 103 -39.85 -6.53 -40.65
CA SER A 103 -40.93 -7.50 -40.85
C SER A 103 -42.31 -6.83 -40.89
N MET A 104 -42.54 -5.83 -40.02
CA MET A 104 -43.77 -5.03 -40.04
C MET A 104 -43.89 -4.21 -41.32
N SER A 105 -42.81 -3.59 -41.79
CA SER A 105 -42.80 -2.84 -43.06
C SER A 105 -43.09 -3.73 -44.26
N GLU A 106 -42.64 -4.98 -44.26
CA GLU A 106 -42.87 -5.94 -45.34
C GLU A 106 -44.32 -6.47 -45.34
N LEU A 107 -44.97 -6.53 -44.17
CA LEU A 107 -46.39 -6.91 -44.04
C LEU A 107 -47.36 -5.79 -44.43
N THR A 108 -47.00 -4.53 -44.20
CA THR A 108 -47.86 -3.36 -44.48
C THR A 108 -47.56 -2.69 -45.82
N GLY A 109 -46.49 -3.11 -46.49
CA GLY A 109 -46.04 -2.61 -47.79
C GLY A 109 -46.71 -3.29 -48.98
#